data_AF-A0A7W1CLU8-F1
#
_entry.id   AF-A0A7W1CLU8-F1
#
_cell.length_a   1.000
_cell.length_b   1.000
_cell.length_c   1.000
_cell.angle_alpha   90.00
_cell.angle_beta   90.00
_cell.angle_gamma   90.00
#
_symmetry.space_group_name_H-M   'P 1'
#
loop_
_entity.id
_entity.type
_entity.pdbx_description
1 polymer ?
#
loop_
_entity_poly.entity_id
_entity_poly.type
_entity_poly.pdbx_seq_one_letter_code
_entity_poly.pdbx_strand_id
1 'polypeptide(L)'
;MIDDASGLDVARRQMDANGFGDEAESAAVAIDGLVFTSASEAWFSYTLTTSAATFADQTGRARLLDGVWRITRGTLCQDMAKAGATCPP
;
A
#
# COMPACT_ATOMS: atom_id res chain seq x y z
N MET A 1 -5.90 -2.76 9.72
CA MET A 1 -5.31 -3.29 8.47
C MET A 1 -3.90 -2.73 8.22
N ILE A 2 -3.63 -1.45 8.50
CA ILE A 2 -2.31 -0.82 8.34
C ILE A 2 -1.60 -0.71 9.70
N ASP A 3 -0.27 -0.81 9.72
CA ASP A 3 0.54 -0.77 10.95
C ASP A 3 0.62 0.64 11.57
N ASP A 4 0.75 1.66 10.72
CA ASP A 4 0.81 3.08 11.07
C ASP A 4 0.06 3.92 10.02
N ALA A 5 -0.95 4.67 10.45
CA ALA A 5 -1.78 5.47 9.55
C ALA A 5 -1.31 6.93 9.39
N SER A 6 -0.21 7.32 10.06
CA SER A 6 0.26 8.71 10.09
C SER A 6 0.52 9.25 8.68
N GLY A 7 -0.06 10.41 8.36
CA GLY A 7 0.13 11.09 7.08
C GLY A 7 -0.55 10.45 5.86
N LEU A 8 -1.24 9.31 5.99
CA LEU A 8 -1.95 8.68 4.86
C LEU A 8 -3.16 9.50 4.40
N ASP A 9 -3.80 10.25 5.30
CA ASP A 9 -4.89 11.17 4.96
C ASP A 9 -4.40 12.38 4.13
N VAL A 10 -3.19 12.87 4.44
CA VAL A 10 -2.51 13.89 3.66
C VAL A 10 -2.15 13.35 2.28
N ALA A 11 -1.55 12.15 2.21
CA ALA A 11 -1.22 11.50 0.94
C ALA A 11 -2.48 11.27 0.08
N ARG A 12 -3.59 10.82 0.67
CA ARG A 12 -4.86 10.65 -0.06
C ARG A 12 -5.34 11.96 -0.68
N ARG A 13 -5.37 13.06 0.09
CA ARG A 13 -5.75 14.38 -0.43
C ARG A 13 -4.82 14.86 -1.56
N GLN A 14 -3.53 14.53 -1.49
CA GLN A 14 -2.60 14.83 -2.58
C GLN A 14 -2.94 14.04 -3.84
N MET A 15 -3.30 12.75 -3.73
CA MET A 15 -3.76 11.97 -4.89
C MET A 15 -5.01 12.56 -5.52
N ASP A 16 -5.98 12.98 -4.69
CA ASP A 16 -7.19 13.65 -5.17
C ASP A 16 -6.85 14.96 -5.89
N ALA A 17 -5.97 15.79 -5.30
CA ALA A 17 -5.52 17.04 -5.91
C ALA A 17 -4.70 16.84 -7.21
N ASN A 18 -3.99 15.72 -7.33
CA ASN A 18 -3.23 15.33 -8.52
C ASN A 18 -4.12 14.70 -9.61
N GLY A 19 -5.42 14.50 -9.36
CA GLY A 19 -6.36 13.91 -10.31
C GLY A 19 -6.34 12.38 -10.37
N PHE A 20 -5.83 11.71 -9.33
CA PHE A 20 -5.76 10.23 -9.24
C PHE A 20 -6.78 9.64 -8.25
N GLY A 21 -7.83 10.39 -7.93
CA GLY A 21 -8.86 9.97 -6.96
C GLY A 21 -9.61 8.71 -7.40
N ASP A 22 -9.99 8.65 -8.68
CA ASP A 22 -10.74 7.52 -9.27
C ASP A 22 -9.87 6.25 -9.35
N GLU A 23 -8.60 6.37 -9.73
CA GLU A 23 -7.63 5.27 -9.72
C GLU A 23 -7.39 4.75 -8.30
N ALA A 24 -7.33 5.64 -7.32
CA ALA A 24 -7.18 5.27 -5.92
C ALA A 24 -8.42 4.58 -5.35
N GLU A 25 -9.62 4.96 -5.78
CA GLU A 25 -10.88 4.33 -5.37
C GLU A 25 -11.10 2.95 -6.03
N SER A 26 -10.69 2.82 -7.30
CA SER A 26 -10.78 1.57 -8.06
C SER A 26 -9.65 0.59 -7.76
N ALA A 27 -8.69 0.98 -6.92
CA ALA A 27 -7.52 0.17 -6.59
C ALA A 27 -7.93 -1.20 -5.99
N ALA A 28 -7.51 -2.26 -6.67
CA ALA A 28 -7.65 -3.65 -6.25
C ALA A 28 -6.26 -4.28 -6.15
N VAL A 29 -6.07 -5.12 -5.12
CA VAL A 29 -4.80 -5.80 -4.87
C VAL A 29 -5.00 -7.31 -4.87
N ALA A 30 -4.17 -8.01 -5.63
CA ALA A 30 -4.05 -9.47 -5.60
C ALA A 30 -2.68 -9.84 -5.04
N ILE A 31 -2.64 -10.65 -3.99
CA ILE A 31 -1.38 -11.18 -3.43
C ILE A 31 -0.97 -12.40 -4.23
N ASP A 32 0.18 -12.32 -4.87
CA ASP A 32 0.70 -13.37 -5.77
C ASP A 32 1.63 -14.34 -5.02
N GLY A 33 2.27 -13.88 -3.94
CA GLY A 33 3.19 -14.66 -3.14
C GLY A 33 3.38 -14.07 -1.76
N LEU A 34 3.62 -14.93 -0.76
CA LEU A 34 3.80 -14.54 0.64
C LEU A 34 4.90 -15.40 1.27
N VAL A 35 5.84 -14.74 1.95
CA VAL A 35 6.94 -15.37 2.67
C VAL A 35 7.03 -14.78 4.07
N PHE A 36 7.00 -15.63 5.09
CA PHE A 36 7.28 -15.23 6.47
C PHE A 36 8.78 -15.24 6.71
N THR A 37 9.36 -14.08 7.02
CA THR A 37 10.79 -13.94 7.32
C THR A 37 11.09 -14.04 8.81
N SER A 38 10.07 -13.89 9.66
CA SER A 38 10.13 -14.19 11.09
C SER A 38 8.73 -14.49 11.64
N ALA A 39 8.63 -14.76 12.95
CA ALA A 39 7.34 -14.91 13.62
C ALA A 39 6.47 -13.65 13.59
N SER A 40 7.04 -12.48 13.27
CA SER A 40 6.33 -11.19 13.29
C SER A 40 6.51 -10.35 12.03
N GLU A 41 7.20 -10.86 11.00
CA GLU A 41 7.40 -10.17 9.73
C GLU A 41 7.14 -11.08 8.54
N ALA A 42 6.52 -10.52 7.50
CA ALA A 42 6.31 -11.17 6.22
C ALA A 42 6.57 -10.20 5.06
N TRP A 43 7.02 -10.76 3.95
CA TRP A 43 7.15 -10.10 2.65
C TRP A 43 6.16 -10.73 1.69
N PHE A 44 5.58 -9.92 0.81
CA PHE A 44 4.65 -10.41 -0.20
C PHE A 44 4.88 -9.73 -1.54
N SER A 45 4.66 -10.48 -2.61
CA SER A 45 4.51 -9.95 -3.96
C SER A 45 3.03 -9.76 -4.27
N TYR A 46 2.71 -8.72 -5.02
CA TYR A 46 1.32 -8.42 -5.37
C TYR A 46 1.21 -7.68 -6.69
N THR A 47 0.00 -7.78 -7.24
CA THR A 47 -0.44 -7.01 -8.39
C THR A 47 -1.45 -5.97 -7.91
N LEU A 48 -1.18 -4.70 -8.24
CA LEU A 48 -2.09 -3.58 -8.01
C LEU A 48 -2.75 -3.21 -9.34
N THR A 49 -4.08 -3.25 -9.37
CA THR A 49 -4.87 -2.83 -10.54
C THR A 49 -5.74 -1.64 -10.17
N THR A 50 -5.75 -0.61 -11.01
CA THR A 50 -6.65 0.53 -10.93
C THR A 50 -7.51 0.59 -12.19
N SER A 51 -8.41 1.57 -12.29
CA SER A 51 -9.18 1.86 -13.50
C SER A 51 -8.29 2.19 -14.71
N ALA A 52 -7.08 2.70 -14.50
CA ALA A 52 -6.20 3.20 -15.57
C ALA A 52 -4.97 2.33 -15.82
N ALA A 53 -4.49 1.57 -14.84
CA ALA A 53 -3.22 0.85 -14.94
C ALA A 53 -3.18 -0.44 -14.09
N THR A 54 -2.29 -1.35 -14.49
CA THR A 54 -1.90 -2.52 -13.69
C THR A 54 -0.40 -2.44 -13.41
N PHE A 55 -0.04 -2.57 -12.13
CA PHE A 55 1.32 -2.65 -11.64
C PHE A 55 1.54 -4.06 -11.10
N ALA A 56 2.14 -4.93 -11.91
CA ALA A 56 2.54 -6.27 -11.50
C ALA A 56 3.88 -6.24 -10.73
N ASP A 57 4.22 -7.37 -10.09
CA ASP A 57 5.51 -7.59 -9.42
C ASP A 57 5.84 -6.56 -8.33
N GLN A 58 4.82 -5.95 -7.71
CA GLN A 58 5.03 -5.06 -6.57
C GLN A 58 5.43 -5.88 -5.35
N THR A 59 6.24 -5.29 -4.48
CA THR A 59 6.66 -5.93 -3.23
C THR A 59 6.20 -5.09 -2.05
N GLY A 60 5.67 -5.77 -1.03
CA GLY A 60 5.18 -5.16 0.20
C GLY A 60 5.65 -5.91 1.44
N ARG A 61 5.43 -5.30 2.60
CA ARG A 61 5.77 -5.86 3.91
C ARG A 61 4.56 -5.84 4.81
N ALA A 62 4.46 -6.87 5.65
CA ALA A 62 3.49 -6.96 6.71
C ALA A 62 4.20 -7.25 8.05
N ARG A 63 3.60 -6.75 9.13
CA ARG A 63 4.04 -6.99 10.50
C ARG A 63 2.89 -7.52 11.35
N LEU A 64 3.22 -8.44 12.26
CA LEU A 64 2.27 -8.91 13.26
C LEU A 64 2.29 -7.94 14.45
N LEU A 65 1.19 -7.21 14.64
CA LEU A 65 1.00 -6.27 15.75
C LEU A 65 -0.28 -6.65 16.50
N ASP A 66 -0.17 -6.84 17.81
CA ASP A 66 -1.30 -7.23 18.68
C ASP A 66 -2.06 -8.47 18.17
N GLY A 67 -1.33 -9.46 17.65
CA GLY A 67 -1.89 -10.69 17.10
C GLY A 67 -2.55 -10.55 15.72
N VAL A 68 -2.46 -9.39 15.08
CA VAL A 68 -3.04 -9.12 13.77
C VAL A 68 -1.96 -8.73 12.76
N TRP A 69 -1.94 -9.40 11.62
CA TRP A 69 -1.09 -9.01 10.51
C TRP A 69 -1.58 -7.69 9.90
N ARG A 70 -0.67 -6.74 9.79
CA ARG A 70 -0.93 -5.41 9.24
C ARG A 70 0.07 -5.10 8.14
N ILE A 71 -0.40 -4.48 7.07
CA ILE A 71 0.45 -3.99 5.99
C ILE A 71 1.23 -2.78 6.48
N THR A 72 2.50 -2.68 6.11
CA THR A 72 3.31 -1.54 6.52
C THR A 72 2.89 -0.25 5.83
N ARG A 73 2.94 0.88 6.55
CA ARG A 73 2.77 2.24 6.01
C ARG A 73 3.64 2.46 4.78
N GLY A 74 4.88 1.97 4.83
CA GLY A 74 5.82 2.05 3.70
C GLY A 74 5.29 1.41 2.42
N THR A 75 4.56 0.29 2.51
CA THR A 75 3.93 -0.34 1.35
C THR A 75 2.85 0.55 0.75
N LEU A 76 1.94 1.11 1.56
CA LEU A 76 0.92 2.02 1.05
C LEU A 76 1.55 3.29 0.45
N CYS A 77 2.56 3.84 1.11
CA CYS A 77 3.22 5.07 0.64
C CYS A 77 3.98 4.87 -0.68
N GLN A 78 4.53 3.68 -0.91
CA GLN A 78 5.11 3.31 -2.20
C GLN A 78 4.06 3.37 -3.32
N ASP A 79 2.84 2.89 -3.07
CA ASP A 79 1.77 2.90 -4.06
C ASP A 79 1.20 4.30 -4.28
N MET A 80 0.96 5.04 -3.20
CA MET A 80 0.51 6.43 -3.26
C MET A 80 1.52 7.33 -3.99
N ALA A 81 2.82 7.05 -3.90
CA ALA A 81 3.85 7.77 -4.64
C ALA A 81 3.75 7.61 -6.16
N LYS A 82 3.14 6.52 -6.66
CA LYS A 82 2.87 6.35 -8.10
C LYS A 82 1.87 7.39 -8.61
N ALA A 83 1.00 7.89 -7.73
CA ALA A 83 0.06 8.99 -7.99
C ALA A 83 0.63 10.37 -7.57
N GLY A 84 1.94 10.48 -7.39
CA GLY A 84 2.62 11.73 -7.04
C GLY A 84 2.39 12.20 -5.60
N ALA A 85 1.86 11.36 -4.72
CA ALA A 85 1.67 11.71 -3.31
C ALA A 85 2.89 11.37 -2.46
N THR A 86 3.04 12.08 -1.35
CA THR A 86 4.06 11.85 -0.33
C THR A 86 3.39 11.59 1.00
N CYS A 87 3.92 10.64 1.77
CA CYS A 87 3.45 10.38 3.13
C CYS A 87 4.31 11.14 4.14
N PRO A 88 3.86 12.30 4.66
CA PRO A 88 4.59 13.01 5.70
C PRO A 88 4.65 12.15 6.98
N PRO A 89 5.72 12.29 7.78
CA PRO A 89 5.88 11.56 9.04
C PRO A 89 4.68 11.70 9.96
#